data_AF-A0A7Y2YIH1-F1
#
_entry.id   AF-A0A7Y2YIH1-F1
#
_cell.length_a   1.000
_cell.length_b   1.000
_cell.length_c   1.000
_cell.angle_alpha   90.00
_cell.angle_beta   90.00
_cell.angle_gamma   90.00
#
_symmetry.space_group_name_H-M   'P 1'
#
loop_
_entity.id
_entity.type
_entity.pdbx_description
1 polymer ?
#
loop_
_entity_poly.entity_id
_entity_poly.type
_entity_poly.pdbx_seq_one_letter_code
_entity_poly.pdbx_strand_id
1 'polypeptide(L)'
;MDECSGAPQLVMVNYGDSEIRIVPPVKDLARKDILRFRLVPDKKNSDEVNYNKTIVTIKGKTADDEWIDLSGSYDSTGGFMDVCVKPGLAKKTYRYFVEVPNVGKIDPRADVTR
;
A
#
# COMPACT_ATOMS: atom_id res chain seq x y z
N MET A 1 -19.96 -8.51 -5.54
CA MET A 1 -18.67 -8.44 -4.83
C MET A 1 -17.77 -9.45 -5.48
N ASP A 2 -16.74 -9.02 -6.22
CA ASP A 2 -15.76 -9.96 -6.75
C ASP A 2 -14.97 -10.53 -5.57
N GLU A 3 -15.20 -11.81 -5.27
CA GLU A 3 -14.57 -12.50 -4.14
C GLU A 3 -13.08 -12.70 -4.43
N CYS A 4 -12.27 -11.91 -3.73
CA CYS A 4 -10.88 -12.26 -3.48
C CYS A 4 -10.83 -13.51 -2.59
N SER A 5 -10.06 -14.51 -3.00
CA SER A 5 -10.05 -15.83 -2.34
C SER A 5 -8.64 -16.35 -2.01
N GLY A 6 -7.60 -15.59 -2.36
CA GLY A 6 -6.20 -15.94 -2.07
C GLY A 6 -5.74 -15.54 -0.66
N ALA A 7 -4.65 -16.18 -0.20
CA ALA A 7 -3.95 -15.73 1.00
C ALA A 7 -3.33 -14.34 0.75
N PRO A 8 -3.38 -13.41 1.72
CA PRO A 8 -2.88 -12.06 1.50
C PRO A 8 -1.37 -12.03 1.34
N GLN A 9 -0.89 -11.40 0.27
CA GLN A 9 0.50 -10.98 0.16
C GLN A 9 0.71 -9.77 1.06
N LEU A 10 1.57 -9.91 2.07
CA LEU A 10 1.85 -8.85 3.04
C LEU A 10 2.92 -7.89 2.51
N VAL A 11 2.64 -6.58 2.60
CA VAL A 11 3.55 -5.49 2.28
C VAL A 11 3.62 -4.54 3.46
N MET A 12 4.81 -4.31 3.99
CA MET A 12 5.04 -3.33 5.05
C MET A 12 5.30 -1.97 4.43
N VAL A 13 4.56 -0.97 4.93
CA VAL A 13 4.76 0.45 4.66
C VAL A 13 5.34 1.05 5.93
N ASN A 14 6.67 1.18 5.98
CA ASN A 14 7.37 1.83 7.09
C ASN A 14 7.46 3.32 6.78
N TYR A 15 7.15 4.18 7.74
CA TYR A 15 7.17 5.64 7.52
C TYR A 15 7.43 6.41 8.81
N GLY A 16 8.16 7.53 8.71
CA GLY A 16 8.51 8.42 9.83
C GLY A 16 9.29 9.64 9.34
N ASP A 17 9.94 10.37 10.26
CA ASP A 17 10.57 11.69 10.01
C ASP A 17 11.55 11.76 8.82
N SER A 18 12.12 10.65 8.34
CA SER A 18 13.19 10.69 7.33
C SER A 18 13.03 9.73 6.17
N GLU A 19 12.07 8.79 6.22
CA GLU A 19 11.92 7.82 5.15
C GLU A 19 10.51 7.25 5.01
N ILE A 20 10.21 6.81 3.80
CA ILE A 20 9.14 5.85 3.51
C ILE A 20 9.80 4.63 2.89
N ARG A 21 9.55 3.45 3.44
CA ARG A 21 10.15 2.21 2.98
C ARG A 21 9.13 1.09 2.82
N ILE A 22 9.14 0.48 1.63
CA ILE A 22 8.21 -0.58 1.23
C ILE A 22 8.94 -1.93 1.22
N VAL A 23 8.48 -2.91 2.00
CA VAL A 23 9.12 -4.23 2.13
C VAL A 23 8.09 -5.35 2.37
N PRO A 24 8.16 -6.49 1.66
CA PRO A 24 8.94 -6.74 0.45
C PRO A 24 8.37 -5.96 -0.76
N PRO A 25 9.13 -5.84 -1.86
CA PRO A 25 8.56 -5.38 -3.13
C PRO A 25 7.42 -6.31 -3.56
N VAL A 26 6.38 -5.75 -4.15
CA VAL A 26 5.23 -6.51 -4.65
C VAL A 26 5.62 -7.22 -5.94
N LYS A 27 5.56 -8.55 -5.93
CA LYS A 27 5.89 -9.39 -7.08
C LYS A 27 4.91 -10.55 -7.19
N ASP A 28 4.73 -11.02 -8.42
CA ASP A 28 3.96 -12.21 -8.77
C ASP A 28 2.52 -12.19 -8.27
N LEU A 29 1.90 -11.01 -8.25
CA LEU A 29 0.48 -10.87 -7.95
C LEU A 29 -0.35 -11.59 -9.01
N ALA A 30 -1.28 -12.42 -8.57
CA ALA A 30 -2.31 -13.01 -9.40
C ALA A 30 -3.63 -12.24 -9.30
N ARG A 31 -4.47 -12.39 -10.32
CA ARG A 31 -5.85 -11.90 -10.26
C ARG A 31 -6.62 -12.55 -9.11
N LYS A 32 -7.44 -11.77 -8.40
CA LYS A 32 -8.17 -12.16 -7.18
C LYS A 32 -7.30 -12.42 -5.95
N ASP A 33 -6.00 -12.10 -6.01
CA ASP A 33 -5.17 -12.06 -4.81
C ASP A 33 -5.54 -10.88 -3.93
N ILE A 34 -5.25 -11.03 -2.64
CA ILE A 34 -5.34 -9.97 -1.65
C ILE A 34 -3.94 -9.39 -1.47
N LEU A 35 -3.80 -8.09 -1.66
CA LEU A 35 -2.60 -7.36 -1.27
C LEU A 35 -2.91 -6.64 0.05
N ARG A 36 -2.19 -7.01 1.12
CA ARG A 36 -2.37 -6.46 2.46
C ARG A 36 -1.22 -5.54 2.81
N PHE A 37 -1.50 -4.27 2.99
CA PHE A 37 -0.55 -3.28 3.46
C PHE A 37 -0.59 -3.21 5.00
N ARG A 38 0.54 -3.51 5.65
CA ARG A 38 0.77 -3.23 7.06
C ARG A 38 1.38 -1.84 7.20
N LEU A 39 0.70 -0.95 7.90
CA LEU A 39 1.25 0.34 8.30
C LEU A 39 2.19 0.15 9.50
N VAL A 40 3.42 0.64 9.37
CA VAL A 40 4.45 0.57 10.40
C VAL A 40 5.01 1.98 10.63
N PRO A 41 4.30 2.82 11.40
CA PRO A 41 4.80 4.13 11.77
C PRO A 41 6.08 4.00 12.62
N ASP A 42 7.01 4.93 12.44
CA ASP A 42 8.16 5.05 13.34
C ASP A 42 7.66 5.35 14.76
N LYS A 43 8.31 4.72 15.75
CA LYS A 43 8.00 4.89 17.17
C LYS A 43 8.60 6.18 17.72
N LYS A 44 9.58 6.75 17.01
CA LYS A 44 10.14 8.06 17.33
C LYS A 44 9.13 9.13 16.93
N ASN A 45 8.20 9.39 17.84
CA ASN A 45 7.46 10.63 17.83
C ASN A 45 8.45 11.71 18.26
N SER A 46 8.92 12.55 17.35
CA SER A 46 9.31 13.90 17.76
C SER A 46 8.05 14.56 18.34
N ASP A 47 8.21 15.46 19.32
CA ASP A 47 7.08 15.99 20.13
C ASP A 47 5.95 16.66 19.31
N GLU A 48 6.13 16.85 18.00
CA GLU A 48 5.23 17.55 17.10
C GLU A 48 4.45 16.64 16.13
N VAL A 49 4.85 15.37 15.92
CA VAL A 49 4.21 14.48 14.91
C VAL A 49 3.89 13.09 15.49
N ASN A 50 2.61 12.72 15.45
CA ASN A 50 2.15 11.38 15.79
C ASN A 50 1.89 10.55 14.52
N TYR A 51 2.88 9.75 14.12
CA TYR A 51 2.81 8.92 12.92
C TYR A 51 1.73 7.82 12.97
N ASN A 52 1.24 7.44 14.15
CA ASN A 52 0.13 6.47 14.24
C ASN A 52 -1.19 7.05 13.70
N LYS A 53 -1.36 8.38 13.78
CA LYS A 53 -2.54 9.10 13.28
C LYS A 53 -2.36 9.62 11.86
N THR A 54 -1.14 9.66 11.34
CA THR A 54 -0.86 10.13 9.98
C THR A 54 -1.57 9.27 8.95
N ILE A 55 -2.29 9.92 8.04
CA ILE A 55 -3.01 9.27 6.95
C ILE A 55 -2.00 8.90 5.85
N VAL A 56 -1.86 7.61 5.60
CA VAL A 56 -1.11 7.06 4.47
C VAL A 56 -2.07 6.84 3.31
N THR A 57 -1.70 7.34 2.13
CA THR A 57 -2.46 7.15 0.89
C THR A 57 -1.69 6.25 -0.06
N ILE A 58 -2.35 5.24 -0.62
CA ILE A 58 -1.78 4.29 -1.59
C ILE A 58 -2.64 4.30 -2.84
N LYS A 59 -2.05 4.63 -3.99
CA LYS A 59 -2.78 4.79 -5.26
C LYS A 59 -2.06 4.12 -6.41
N GLY A 60 -2.82 3.40 -7.25
CA GLY A 60 -2.33 2.88 -8.53
C GLY A 60 -2.01 4.02 -9.50
N LYS A 61 -0.98 3.86 -10.33
CA LYS A 61 -0.50 4.92 -11.24
C LYS A 61 -0.76 4.53 -12.70
N THR A 62 -1.86 5.00 -13.27
CA THR A 62 -2.11 5.32 -14.71
C THR A 62 -3.52 5.91 -14.86
N ALA A 63 -3.79 6.64 -15.94
CA ALA A 63 -5.13 7.17 -16.26
C ALA A 63 -6.16 6.07 -16.58
N ASP A 64 -5.67 4.87 -16.93
CA ASP A 64 -6.49 3.73 -17.35
C ASP A 64 -6.53 2.58 -16.33
N ASP A 65 -5.73 2.61 -15.25
CA ASP A 65 -5.63 1.52 -14.27
C ASP A 65 -5.60 2.00 -12.80
N GLU A 66 -6.68 2.65 -12.36
CA GLU A 66 -6.97 2.82 -10.93
C GLU A 66 -7.33 1.46 -10.29
N TRP A 67 -6.29 0.69 -9.96
CA TRP A 67 -6.41 -0.63 -9.37
C TRP A 67 -6.25 -0.63 -7.84
N ILE A 68 -5.63 0.42 -7.28
CA ILE A 68 -5.57 0.71 -5.84
C ILE A 68 -6.01 2.14 -5.61
N ASP A 69 -6.92 2.35 -4.68
CA ASP A 69 -7.19 3.64 -4.04
C ASP A 69 -7.53 3.37 -2.57
N LEU A 70 -6.53 3.54 -1.70
CA LEU A 70 -6.63 3.28 -0.27
C LEU A 70 -6.10 4.48 0.50
N SER A 71 -6.76 4.80 1.61
CA SER A 71 -6.29 5.76 2.59
C SER A 71 -6.61 5.29 4.00
N GLY A 72 -5.64 5.40 4.92
CA GLY A 72 -5.84 4.99 6.30
C GLY A 72 -4.66 5.35 7.18
N SER A 73 -4.83 5.25 8.49
CA SER A 73 -3.75 5.44 9.47
C SER A 73 -3.62 4.17 10.32
N TYR A 74 -2.50 4.06 11.03
CA TYR A 74 -2.28 2.93 11.93
C TYR A 74 -3.43 2.81 12.96
N ASP A 75 -3.82 3.94 13.57
CA ASP A 75 -4.87 3.96 14.58
C ASP A 75 -6.25 3.64 13.99
N SER A 76 -6.56 4.13 12.79
CA SER A 76 -7.91 3.97 12.21
C SER A 76 -8.18 2.59 11.63
N THR A 77 -7.16 1.92 11.10
CA THR A 77 -7.31 0.62 10.44
C THR A 77 -6.73 -0.54 11.23
N GLY A 78 -6.31 -0.31 12.48
CA GLY A 78 -5.49 -1.26 13.25
C GLY A 78 -4.15 -1.56 12.57
N GLY A 79 -3.71 -0.66 11.67
CA GLY A 79 -2.50 -0.73 10.86
C GLY A 79 -2.55 -1.71 9.70
N PHE A 80 -3.73 -2.12 9.23
CA PHE A 80 -3.86 -2.96 8.04
C PHE A 80 -4.78 -2.32 7.01
N MET A 81 -4.43 -2.41 5.73
CA MET A 81 -5.30 -2.01 4.61
C MET A 81 -5.21 -3.07 3.52
N ASP A 82 -6.36 -3.57 3.07
CA ASP A 82 -6.42 -4.64 2.07
C ASP A 82 -6.96 -4.10 0.74
N VAL A 83 -6.36 -4.53 -0.37
CA VAL A 83 -6.90 -4.32 -1.71
C VAL A 83 -7.04 -5.67 -2.42
N CYS A 84 -8.19 -5.83 -3.07
CA CYS A 84 -8.45 -6.96 -3.94
C CYS A 84 -7.93 -6.66 -5.34
N VAL A 85 -7.04 -7.52 -5.87
CA VAL A 85 -6.57 -7.40 -7.25
C VAL A 85 -7.72 -7.75 -8.19
N LYS A 86 -8.29 -6.73 -8.85
CA LYS A 86 -9.47 -6.88 -9.71
C LYS A 86 -9.26 -7.99 -10.77
N PRO A 87 -10.25 -8.86 -11.01
CA PRO A 87 -10.13 -9.96 -11.96
C PRO A 87 -9.97 -9.51 -13.43
N GLY A 88 -10.30 -8.26 -13.74
CA GLY A 88 -10.15 -7.67 -15.08
C GLY A 88 -8.75 -7.11 -15.40
N LEU A 89 -7.80 -7.14 -14.45
CA LEU A 89 -6.46 -6.57 -14.69
C LEU A 89 -5.68 -7.40 -15.72
N ALA A 90 -5.14 -6.72 -16.73
CA ALA A 90 -4.23 -7.32 -17.72
C ALA A 90 -2.91 -7.76 -17.05
N LYS A 91 -2.24 -8.78 -17.57
CA LYS A 91 -0.91 -9.20 -17.07
C LYS A 91 0.15 -8.20 -17.52
N LYS A 92 0.58 -7.32 -16.62
CA LYS A 92 1.62 -6.30 -16.86
C LYS A 92 2.20 -5.84 -15.52
N THR A 93 3.32 -5.11 -15.57
CA THR A 93 3.81 -4.38 -14.39
C THR A 93 2.88 -3.22 -14.07
N TYR A 94 2.30 -3.23 -12.88
CA TYR A 94 1.53 -2.11 -12.35
C TYR A 94 2.43 -1.24 -11.47
N ARG A 95 2.12 0.05 -11.43
CA ARG A 95 2.79 1.00 -10.55
C ARG A 95 1.79 1.48 -9.52
N TYR A 96 2.29 1.79 -8.33
CA TYR A 96 1.52 2.46 -7.30
C TYR A 96 2.45 3.41 -6.56
N PHE A 97 1.89 4.45 -5.98
CA PHE A 97 2.63 5.33 -5.09
C PHE A 97 2.08 5.25 -3.68
N VAL A 98 2.98 5.48 -2.73
CA VAL A 98 2.63 5.68 -1.33
C VAL A 98 2.98 7.11 -0.97
N GLU A 99 2.03 7.80 -0.38
CA GLU A 99 2.15 9.19 0.05
C GLU A 99 1.85 9.29 1.54
N VAL A 100 2.76 9.95 2.26
CA VAL A 100 2.66 10.18 3.70
C VAL A 100 2.86 11.68 3.91
N PRO A 101 1.84 12.43 4.37
CA PRO A 101 1.94 13.86 4.60
C PRO A 101 3.12 14.22 5.49
N ASN A 102 3.80 15.32 5.16
CA ASN A 102 4.98 15.85 5.86
C ASN A 102 6.22 14.93 5.89
N VAL A 103 6.14 13.73 5.31
CA VAL A 103 7.28 12.83 5.10
C VAL A 103 7.71 12.81 3.63
N GLY A 104 6.77 12.54 2.73
CA GLY A 104 7.03 12.52 1.29
C GLY A 104 6.22 11.50 0.52
N LYS A 105 6.75 11.12 -0.65
CA LYS A 105 6.13 10.19 -1.60
C LYS A 105 7.16 9.24 -2.18
N ILE A 106 6.81 7.96 -2.29
CA ILE A 106 7.62 6.93 -2.96
C ILE A 106 6.79 6.25 -4.06
N ASP A 107 7.44 5.86 -5.16
CA ASP A 107 6.85 5.17 -6.33
C ASP A 107 7.39 3.73 -6.42
N PRO A 108 6.93 2.81 -5.54
CA PRO A 108 7.24 1.39 -5.63
C PRO A 108 6.60 0.73 -6.87
N ARG A 109 7.21 -0.36 -7.32
CA ARG A 109 6.70 -1.17 -8.44
C ARG A 109 5.98 -2.41 -7.92
N ALA A 110 4.91 -2.82 -8.61
CA ALA A 110 4.18 -4.08 -8.38
C ALA A 110 4.10 -4.88 -9.68
N ASP A 111 4.76 -6.03 -9.75
CA ASP A 111 4.68 -6.89 -10.94
C ASP A 111 3.50 -7.86 -10.82
N VAL A 112 2.48 -7.71 -11.68
CA VAL A 112 1.34 -8.66 -11.81
C VAL A 112 1.64 -9.59 -12.98
N THR A 113 2.09 -10.81 -12.68
CA THR A 113 2.64 -11.74 -13.68
C THR A 113 1.74 -12.94 -13.97
N ARG A 114 0.67 -13.19 -13.19
CA ARG A 114 -0.10 -14.46 -13.27
C ARG A 114 -1.62 -14.31 -13.36
#